data_AF-A0A1V1NY55-F1
#
_entry.id   AF-A0A1V1NY55-F1
#
_cell.length_a   1.000
_cell.length_b   1.000
_cell.length_c   1.000
_cell.angle_alpha   90.00
_cell.angle_beta   90.00
_cell.angle_gamma   90.00
#
_symmetry.space_group_name_H-M   'P 1'
#
loop_
_entity.id
_entity.type
_entity.pdbx_description
1 polymer ?
#
loop_
_entity_poly.entity_id
_entity_poly.type
_entity_poly.pdbx_seq_one_letter_code
_entity_poly.pdbx_strand_id
1 'polypeptide(L)'
;MYHVTTEISSDLVSNNAYIQPVYRTGGSLDADSEYYADGTLLLISVDDSDYPVGDKNWDSPYAEVNLNNLYSKNTHMSLDIAHGELMTIEAYGGLQGFSTFFWDNDESNPGYQYPEKNGEILPVVLLKGKEMTLKQDLNLLTYPTEIPENFTAYDLLQMIGNKDEIIKIKTYDNAYTNKFQEVYWALGAPRGDNFDISPTTGMLIHMKQGKALFFEDNGIITRNSNSISEQITASTIICNNFHSK
;
A
#
# COMPACT_ATOMS: atom_id res chain seq x y z
N MET A 1 17.59 17.79 15.45
CA MET A 1 16.66 17.59 16.58
C MET A 1 15.28 17.81 16.00
N TYR A 2 14.50 16.74 15.81
CA TYR A 2 13.14 16.84 15.28
C TYR A 2 12.21 17.20 16.44
N HIS A 3 11.50 18.31 16.32
CA HIS A 3 10.42 18.64 17.26
C HIS A 3 9.17 17.89 16.82
N VAL A 4 8.72 16.94 17.65
CA VAL A 4 7.39 16.35 17.50
C VAL A 4 6.43 17.28 18.23
N THR A 5 5.69 18.09 17.49
CA THR A 5 4.50 18.76 18.03
C THR A 5 3.38 17.73 18.07
N THR A 6 3.00 17.30 19.28
CA THR A 6 1.77 16.55 19.47
C THR A 6 0.61 17.51 19.22
N GLU A 7 -0.23 17.24 18.22
CA GLU A 7 -1.50 17.94 18.07
C GLU A 7 -2.34 17.64 19.31
N ILE A 8 -2.64 18.67 20.10
CA ILE A 8 -3.54 18.53 21.25
C ILE A 8 -4.93 18.77 20.68
N SER A 9 -5.67 17.69 20.42
CA SER A 9 -7.10 17.82 20.15
C SER A 9 -7.81 18.34 21.41
N SER A 10 -8.63 19.38 21.26
CA SER A 10 -9.47 19.89 22.36
C SER A 10 -10.76 19.09 22.54
N ASP A 11 -11.15 18.32 21.53
CA ASP A 11 -12.46 17.70 21.45
C ASP A 11 -12.29 16.18 21.52
N LEU A 12 -12.88 15.59 22.56
CA LEU A 12 -12.91 14.14 22.73
C LEU A 12 -13.92 13.56 21.74
N VAL A 13 -13.43 12.85 20.73
CA VAL A 13 -14.25 11.98 19.89
C VAL A 13 -14.26 10.57 20.49
N SER A 14 -15.33 9.84 20.25
CA SER A 14 -15.51 8.46 20.71
C SER A 14 -15.73 7.55 19.50
N ASN A 15 -14.73 7.50 18.63
CA ASN A 15 -14.71 6.58 17.51
C ASN A 15 -14.57 5.14 18.03
N ASN A 16 -15.27 4.22 17.37
CA ASN A 16 -15.11 2.79 17.63
C ASN A 16 -13.73 2.31 17.16
N ALA A 17 -13.27 1.18 17.71
CA ALA A 17 -12.15 0.46 17.14
C ALA A 17 -12.61 -0.30 15.89
N TYR A 18 -11.75 -0.36 14.87
CA TYR A 18 -11.96 -1.22 13.72
C TYR A 18 -11.26 -2.56 13.96
N ILE A 19 -12.01 -3.66 13.88
CA ILE A 19 -11.49 -5.02 14.07
C ILE A 19 -11.68 -5.80 12.78
N GLN A 20 -10.58 -6.34 12.25
CA GLN A 20 -10.60 -7.18 11.06
C GLN A 20 -9.72 -8.41 11.23
N PRO A 21 -10.21 -9.61 10.83
CA PRO A 21 -9.35 -10.78 10.74
C PRO A 21 -8.39 -10.64 9.55
N VAL A 22 -7.13 -10.98 9.79
CA VAL A 22 -6.03 -10.83 8.84
C VAL A 22 -5.50 -12.21 8.46
N TYR A 23 -5.74 -12.62 7.22
CA TYR A 23 -5.39 -13.94 6.71
C TYR A 23 -4.21 -13.89 5.74
N ARG A 24 -3.42 -14.96 5.74
CA ARG A 24 -2.35 -15.20 4.76
C ARG A 24 -2.95 -15.31 3.35
N THR A 25 -2.30 -14.70 2.37
CA THR A 25 -2.69 -14.83 0.95
C THR A 25 -2.62 -16.30 0.52
N GLY A 26 -3.73 -16.81 -0.04
CA GLY A 26 -3.82 -18.19 -0.55
C GLY A 26 -4.14 -19.26 0.48
N GLY A 27 -4.40 -18.90 1.75
CA GLY A 27 -4.99 -19.81 2.73
C GLY A 27 -6.48 -20.04 2.46
N SER A 28 -6.96 -21.27 2.68
CA SER A 28 -8.40 -21.53 2.74
C SER A 28 -8.98 -20.78 3.95
N LEU A 29 -10.20 -20.24 3.84
CA LEU A 29 -10.94 -19.64 4.96
C LEU A 29 -11.43 -20.70 5.97
N ASP A 30 -11.12 -21.98 5.74
CA ASP A 30 -11.39 -23.04 6.70
C ASP A 30 -10.69 -22.69 8.02
N ALA A 31 -11.49 -22.58 9.08
CA ALA A 31 -11.19 -21.97 10.38
C ALA A 31 -10.06 -22.64 11.21
N ASP A 32 -9.24 -23.48 10.59
CA ASP A 32 -8.06 -24.03 11.20
C ASP A 32 -6.97 -22.94 11.29
N SER A 33 -6.47 -22.73 12.50
CA SER A 33 -5.57 -21.66 12.95
C SER A 33 -4.21 -21.54 12.24
N GLU A 34 -3.99 -22.22 11.12
CA GLU A 34 -2.71 -22.26 10.39
C GLU A 34 -2.57 -21.14 9.34
N TYR A 35 -3.61 -20.34 9.10
CA TYR A 35 -3.62 -19.35 8.00
C TYR A 35 -3.62 -17.89 8.44
N TYR A 36 -3.31 -17.60 9.70
CA TYR A 36 -3.30 -16.22 10.18
C TYR A 36 -2.07 -15.46 9.71
N ALA A 37 -2.25 -14.19 9.39
CA ALA A 37 -1.18 -13.33 8.94
C ALA A 37 -0.47 -12.63 10.10
N ASP A 38 0.22 -13.43 10.90
CA ASP A 38 1.02 -12.90 12.01
C ASP A 38 2.05 -11.88 11.51
N GLY A 39 2.21 -10.81 12.29
CA GLY A 39 3.14 -9.72 11.99
C GLY A 39 2.64 -8.72 10.95
N THR A 40 1.35 -8.76 10.60
CA THR A 40 0.74 -7.76 9.70
C THR A 40 0.46 -6.46 10.47
N LEU A 41 0.78 -5.33 9.83
CA LEU A 41 0.43 -3.98 10.26
C LEU A 41 -0.82 -3.56 9.48
N LEU A 42 -1.89 -3.20 10.18
CA LEU A 42 -3.06 -2.61 9.54
C LEU A 42 -2.96 -1.08 9.64
N LEU A 43 -3.07 -0.40 8.51
CA LEU A 43 -3.21 1.05 8.42
C LEU A 43 -4.61 1.37 7.90
N ILE A 44 -5.29 2.32 8.53
CA ILE A 44 -6.59 2.82 8.13
C ILE A 44 -6.46 4.31 7.88
N SER A 45 -6.78 4.72 6.66
CA SER A 45 -6.99 6.12 6.28
C SER A 45 -8.49 6.36 6.14
N VAL A 46 -8.95 7.53 6.59
CA VAL A 46 -10.34 7.97 6.40
C VAL A 46 -10.29 9.23 5.56
N ASP A 47 -11.29 9.43 4.69
CA ASP A 47 -11.43 10.69 3.99
C ASP A 47 -11.39 11.87 4.97
N ASP A 48 -10.73 12.95 4.56
CA ASP A 48 -10.41 14.13 5.38
C ASP A 48 -9.47 13.92 6.58
N SER A 49 -8.92 12.71 6.80
CA SER A 49 -7.85 12.51 7.77
C SER A 49 -6.51 13.05 7.27
N ASP A 50 -5.69 13.60 8.19
CA ASP A 50 -4.36 14.12 7.88
C ASP A 50 -3.33 13.01 7.68
N TYR A 51 -3.49 11.93 8.45
CA TYR A 51 -2.65 10.74 8.40
C TYR A 51 -3.46 9.47 8.68
N PRO A 52 -2.97 8.31 8.21
CA PRO A 52 -3.53 7.02 8.63
C PRO A 52 -3.25 6.75 10.11
N VAL A 53 -4.15 6.00 10.73
CA VAL A 53 -3.91 5.34 12.02
C VAL A 53 -3.61 3.87 11.78
N GLY A 54 -2.83 3.26 12.65
CA GLY A 54 -2.55 1.84 12.52
C GLY A 54 -2.22 1.17 13.83
N ASP A 55 -2.35 -0.14 13.81
CA ASP A 55 -1.95 -1.00 14.92
C ASP A 55 -1.47 -2.36 14.37
N LYS A 56 -0.78 -3.10 15.22
CA LYS A 56 -0.37 -4.47 14.97
C LYS A 56 -1.41 -5.45 15.52
N ASN A 57 -1.43 -6.68 15.00
CA ASN A 57 -2.28 -7.76 15.53
C ASN A 57 -2.23 -7.82 17.07
N TRP A 58 -3.39 -7.62 17.69
CA TRP A 58 -3.56 -7.69 19.15
C TRP A 58 -3.75 -9.15 19.59
N ASP A 59 -4.55 -9.92 18.84
CA ASP A 59 -4.83 -11.33 19.10
C ASP A 59 -5.13 -12.04 17.77
N SER A 60 -4.13 -12.71 17.21
CA SER A 60 -4.23 -13.36 15.89
C SER A 60 -5.46 -14.28 15.82
N PRO A 61 -6.34 -14.15 14.80
CA PRO A 61 -6.15 -13.44 13.53
C PRO A 61 -6.45 -11.94 13.50
N TYR A 62 -6.90 -11.34 14.59
CA TYR A 62 -7.50 -10.02 14.53
C TYR A 62 -6.47 -8.90 14.67
N ALA A 63 -6.56 -7.92 13.76
CA ALA A 63 -6.02 -6.59 13.94
C ALA A 63 -7.12 -5.67 14.48
N GLU A 64 -6.81 -4.94 15.55
CA GLU A 64 -7.67 -3.90 16.10
C GLU A 64 -6.98 -2.55 15.87
N VAL A 65 -7.60 -1.64 15.15
CA VAL A 65 -7.08 -0.28 14.95
C VAL A 65 -7.97 0.72 15.67
N ASN A 66 -7.37 1.44 16.62
CA ASN A 66 -8.07 2.49 17.36
C ASN A 66 -8.21 3.76 16.52
N LEU A 67 -9.44 4.06 16.10
CA LEU A 67 -9.77 5.20 15.25
C LEU A 67 -9.85 6.55 16.01
N ASN A 68 -9.69 6.57 17.34
CA ASN A 68 -9.70 7.82 18.11
C ASN A 68 -8.49 8.73 17.83
N ASN A 69 -7.47 8.19 17.16
CA ASN A 69 -6.26 8.91 16.79
C ASN A 69 -6.31 9.48 15.36
N LEU A 70 -7.48 9.53 14.73
CA LEU A 70 -7.66 10.21 13.45
C LEU A 70 -7.81 11.71 13.68
N TYR A 71 -7.11 12.51 12.87
CA TYR A 71 -7.14 13.96 12.94
C TYR A 71 -7.54 14.50 11.58
N SER A 72 -8.39 15.51 11.57
CA SER A 72 -8.82 16.19 10.35
C SER A 72 -7.67 16.98 9.75
N LYS A 73 -7.40 16.78 8.47
CA LYS A 73 -6.40 17.54 7.69
C LYS A 73 -6.63 19.06 7.69
N ASN A 74 -7.89 19.48 7.79
CA ASN A 74 -8.27 20.88 7.68
C ASN A 74 -8.25 21.60 9.03
N THR A 75 -8.59 20.90 10.10
CA THR A 75 -8.77 21.51 11.44
C THR A 75 -7.68 21.10 12.43
N HIS A 76 -6.91 20.05 12.15
CA HIS A 76 -5.94 19.44 13.07
C HIS A 76 -6.58 19.06 14.42
N MET A 77 -7.87 18.73 14.38
CA MET A 77 -8.66 18.25 15.53
C MET A 77 -9.03 16.80 15.32
N SER A 78 -9.39 16.10 16.41
CA SER A 78 -9.90 14.74 16.32
C SER A 78 -11.06 14.64 15.33
N LEU A 79 -10.97 13.70 14.40
CA LEU A 79 -11.97 13.47 13.37
C LEU A 79 -13.05 12.53 13.93
N ASP A 80 -14.27 13.03 14.10
CA ASP A 80 -15.44 12.22 14.47
C ASP A 80 -15.99 11.54 13.20
N ILE A 81 -16.05 10.21 13.19
CA ILE A 81 -16.53 9.44 12.03
C ILE A 81 -18.04 9.29 12.17
N ALA A 82 -18.79 10.09 11.41
CA ALA A 82 -20.23 10.25 11.57
C ALA A 82 -21.08 9.50 10.54
N HIS A 83 -20.45 8.62 9.75
CA HIS A 83 -20.98 7.77 8.66
C HIS A 83 -20.89 8.43 7.26
N GLY A 84 -20.68 7.58 6.24
CA GLY A 84 -20.53 7.98 4.83
C GLY A 84 -19.12 8.37 4.41
N GLU A 85 -18.14 8.37 5.32
CA GLU A 85 -16.74 8.55 4.96
C GLU A 85 -16.16 7.28 4.32
N LEU A 86 -15.39 7.43 3.25
CA LEU A 86 -14.65 6.32 2.65
C LEU A 86 -13.45 5.98 3.54
N MET A 87 -13.33 4.71 3.91
CA MET A 87 -12.15 4.19 4.60
C MET A 87 -11.29 3.37 3.64
N THR A 88 -9.99 3.67 3.63
CA THR A 88 -8.99 2.85 2.95
C THR A 88 -8.23 2.06 3.99
N ILE A 89 -8.31 0.73 3.92
CA ILE A 89 -7.65 -0.19 4.84
C ILE A 89 -6.50 -0.83 4.08
N GLU A 90 -5.29 -0.66 4.58
CA GLU A 90 -4.08 -1.20 3.99
C GLU A 90 -3.41 -2.11 5.02
N ALA A 91 -3.29 -3.38 4.67
CA ALA A 91 -2.52 -4.33 5.45
C ALA A 91 -1.09 -4.40 4.88
N TYR A 92 -0.09 -4.41 5.74
CA TYR A 92 1.33 -4.41 5.36
C TYR A 92 2.13 -5.46 6.13
N GLY A 93 2.93 -6.22 5.39
CA GLY A 93 3.85 -7.20 5.96
C GLY A 93 3.17 -8.47 6.47
N GLY A 94 3.80 -9.12 7.43
CA GLY A 94 3.37 -10.42 7.95
C GLY A 94 3.30 -11.51 6.86
N LEU A 95 2.49 -12.53 7.11
CA LEU A 95 2.24 -13.58 6.13
C LEU A 95 1.17 -13.19 5.08
N GLN A 96 0.44 -12.08 5.27
CA GLN A 96 -0.49 -11.54 4.26
C GLN A 96 0.24 -10.76 3.16
N GLY A 97 1.39 -10.19 3.47
CA GLY A 97 2.05 -9.26 2.57
C GLY A 97 1.32 -7.93 2.51
N PHE A 98 0.82 -7.54 1.34
CA PHE A 98 0.04 -6.31 1.22
C PHE A 98 -1.25 -6.50 0.49
N SER A 99 -2.25 -5.83 1.03
CA SER A 99 -3.58 -5.78 0.49
C SER A 99 -4.20 -4.46 0.87
N THR A 100 -4.82 -3.82 -0.11
CA THR A 100 -5.67 -2.65 0.12
C THR A 100 -7.11 -3.07 -0.06
N PHE A 101 -7.95 -2.73 0.91
CA PHE A 101 -9.40 -2.88 0.88
C PHE A 101 -10.03 -1.51 1.02
N PHE A 102 -11.13 -1.28 0.31
CA PHE A 102 -11.94 -0.08 0.46
C PHE A 102 -13.21 -0.44 1.21
N TRP A 103 -13.53 0.31 2.24
CA TRP A 103 -14.75 0.16 3.00
C TRP A 103 -15.57 1.45 2.91
N ASP A 104 -16.79 1.31 2.41
CA ASP A 104 -17.77 2.37 2.33
C ASP A 104 -18.77 2.19 3.48
N ASN A 105 -18.86 3.18 4.37
CA ASN A 105 -19.71 3.16 5.56
C ASN A 105 -21.13 3.69 5.29
N ASP A 106 -21.65 3.51 4.08
CA ASP A 106 -23.02 3.87 3.72
C ASP A 106 -24.03 2.90 4.36
N GLU A 107 -24.74 3.37 5.41
CA GLU A 107 -25.81 2.60 6.08
C GLU A 107 -26.95 2.15 5.14
N SER A 108 -27.13 2.80 3.99
CA SER A 108 -28.12 2.39 2.98
C SER A 108 -27.69 1.13 2.23
N ASN A 109 -26.41 0.77 2.34
CA ASN A 109 -25.84 -0.47 1.88
C ASN A 109 -25.11 -1.15 3.05
N PRO A 110 -25.83 -1.75 4.02
CA PRO A 110 -25.26 -2.41 5.22
C PRO A 110 -24.52 -3.72 4.89
N GLY A 111 -23.92 -3.78 3.70
CA GLY A 111 -23.64 -4.96 2.91
C GLY A 111 -22.37 -4.85 2.08
N TYR A 112 -21.31 -4.24 2.60
CA TYR A 112 -20.06 -5.00 2.62
C TYR A 112 -20.07 -5.86 3.89
N GLN A 113 -20.98 -6.84 3.92
CA GLN A 113 -20.72 -8.04 4.70
C GLN A 113 -19.37 -8.54 4.20
N TYR A 114 -18.44 -8.82 5.13
CA TYR A 114 -17.30 -9.66 4.82
C TYR A 114 -17.80 -10.81 3.94
N PRO A 115 -17.15 -11.16 2.82
CA PRO A 115 -17.56 -12.29 1.99
C PRO A 115 -17.20 -13.61 2.72
N GLU A 116 -17.74 -13.81 3.91
CA GLU A 116 -17.71 -15.08 4.61
C GLU A 116 -18.61 -16.10 3.92
N LYS A 117 -19.57 -15.67 3.09
CA LYS A 117 -20.68 -16.55 2.73
C LYS A 117 -20.32 -17.67 1.75
N ASN A 118 -19.24 -17.59 0.97
CA ASN A 118 -18.95 -18.57 -0.08
C ASN A 118 -17.48 -19.06 -0.18
N GLY A 119 -16.58 -18.72 0.75
CA GLY A 119 -15.19 -19.21 0.69
C GLY A 119 -14.35 -18.66 -0.47
N GLU A 120 -14.81 -17.61 -1.15
CA GLU A 120 -14.05 -16.94 -2.20
C GLU A 120 -13.11 -15.90 -1.57
N ILE A 121 -11.80 -16.14 -1.69
CA ILE A 121 -10.76 -15.16 -1.35
C ILE A 121 -11.07 -13.90 -2.16
N LEU A 122 -11.28 -12.76 -1.47
CA LEU A 122 -11.39 -11.47 -2.16
C LEU A 122 -10.17 -11.34 -3.09
N PRO A 123 -10.38 -11.07 -4.39
CA PRO A 123 -9.25 -10.91 -5.28
C PRO A 123 -8.36 -9.82 -4.71
N VAL A 124 -7.09 -10.14 -4.46
CA VAL A 124 -6.07 -9.11 -4.28
C VAL A 124 -6.21 -8.20 -5.50
N VAL A 125 -6.77 -7.00 -5.29
CA VAL A 125 -6.97 -6.06 -6.39
C VAL A 125 -5.58 -5.61 -6.79
N LEU A 126 -5.01 -6.30 -7.78
CA LEU A 126 -3.77 -5.89 -8.42
C LEU A 126 -4.00 -4.46 -8.90
N LEU A 127 -3.14 -3.53 -8.47
CA LEU A 127 -3.29 -2.10 -8.76
C LEU A 127 -2.84 -1.80 -10.20
N LYS A 128 -3.36 -2.57 -11.16
CA LYS A 128 -3.08 -2.45 -12.59
C LYS A 128 -3.53 -1.09 -13.08
N GLY A 129 -2.64 -0.37 -13.77
CA GLY A 129 -2.92 0.97 -14.28
C GLY A 129 -3.00 2.04 -13.20
N LYS A 130 -2.59 1.75 -11.95
CA LYS A 130 -2.55 2.75 -10.88
C LYS A 130 -1.20 3.44 -10.86
N GLU A 131 -1.25 4.76 -10.77
CA GLU A 131 -0.10 5.58 -10.44
C GLU A 131 0.14 5.53 -8.93
N MET A 132 1.39 5.28 -8.54
CA MET A 132 1.83 5.36 -7.15
C MET A 132 2.92 6.42 -7.04
N THR A 133 2.78 7.34 -6.09
CA THR A 133 3.81 8.34 -5.82
C THR A 133 4.67 7.91 -4.64
N LEU A 134 5.93 7.56 -4.90
CA LEU A 134 6.95 7.46 -3.87
C LEU A 134 7.33 8.88 -3.42
N LYS A 135 7.28 9.14 -2.12
CA LYS A 135 7.74 10.38 -1.49
C LYS A 135 9.23 10.33 -1.23
N GLN A 136 9.84 11.49 -1.03
CA GLN A 136 11.18 11.55 -0.46
C GLN A 136 11.19 10.88 0.92
N ASP A 137 12.34 10.36 1.33
CA ASP A 137 12.54 9.61 2.58
C ASP A 137 11.89 8.22 2.56
N LEU A 138 11.07 7.87 3.53
CA LEU A 138 10.61 6.50 3.73
C LEU A 138 9.27 6.25 3.02
N ASN A 139 9.21 5.16 2.26
CA ASN A 139 8.00 4.62 1.67
C ASN A 139 7.84 3.17 2.08
N LEU A 140 6.60 2.73 2.26
CA LEU A 140 6.25 1.33 2.44
C LEU A 140 5.62 0.85 1.15
N LEU A 141 6.17 -0.22 0.57
CA LEU A 141 5.76 -0.73 -0.73
C LEU A 141 5.65 -2.25 -0.69
N THR A 142 4.70 -2.77 -1.44
CA THR A 142 4.74 -4.14 -1.98
C THR A 142 4.57 -4.08 -3.48
N TYR A 143 5.02 -5.14 -4.16
CA TYR A 143 4.89 -5.19 -5.60
C TYR A 143 3.41 -5.43 -5.97
N PRO A 144 2.72 -4.48 -6.61
CA PRO A 144 1.26 -4.47 -6.68
C PRO A 144 0.69 -5.20 -7.92
N THR A 145 1.55 -5.76 -8.77
CA THR A 145 1.18 -6.48 -10.00
C THR A 145 1.84 -7.86 -10.05
N GLU A 146 1.58 -8.59 -11.13
CA GLU A 146 2.35 -9.80 -11.42
C GLU A 146 3.83 -9.46 -11.53
N ILE A 147 4.66 -10.26 -10.86
CA ILE A 147 6.10 -10.07 -10.82
C ILE A 147 6.72 -10.82 -11.98
N PRO A 148 7.63 -10.19 -12.75
CA PRO A 148 8.38 -10.89 -13.78
C PRO A 148 9.11 -12.12 -13.26
N GLU A 149 9.31 -13.12 -14.11
CA GLU A 149 10.07 -14.31 -13.71
C GLU A 149 11.50 -13.93 -13.31
N ASN A 150 11.99 -14.49 -12.20
CA ASN A 150 13.33 -14.20 -11.64
C ASN A 150 13.57 -12.72 -11.29
N PHE A 151 12.51 -11.97 -10.95
CA PHE A 151 12.64 -10.57 -10.56
C PHE A 151 13.21 -10.43 -9.14
N THR A 152 14.33 -9.73 -9.03
CA THR A 152 15.09 -9.60 -7.78
C THR A 152 15.11 -8.16 -7.25
N ALA A 153 15.60 -7.99 -6.02
CA ALA A 153 15.79 -6.69 -5.40
C ALA A 153 16.72 -5.77 -6.22
N TYR A 154 17.70 -6.34 -6.94
CA TYR A 154 18.57 -5.59 -7.84
C TYR A 154 17.80 -5.04 -9.04
N ASP A 155 16.88 -5.82 -9.59
CA ASP A 155 16.03 -5.40 -10.71
C ASP A 155 15.06 -4.31 -10.26
N LEU A 156 14.43 -4.50 -9.09
CA LEU A 156 13.54 -3.50 -8.50
C LEU A 156 14.27 -2.18 -8.24
N LEU A 157 15.46 -2.22 -7.62
CA LEU A 157 16.25 -1.02 -7.34
C LEU A 157 16.53 -0.23 -8.62
N GLN A 158 16.96 -0.91 -9.68
CA GLN A 158 17.24 -0.30 -10.98
C GLN A 158 15.98 0.25 -11.66
N MET A 159 14.86 -0.46 -11.53
CA MET A 159 13.60 -0.12 -12.15
C MET A 159 12.97 1.14 -11.54
N ILE A 160 13.00 1.28 -10.21
CA ILE A 160 12.36 2.43 -9.53
C ILE A 160 13.25 3.67 -9.51
N GLY A 161 14.57 3.54 -9.66
CA GLY A 161 15.42 4.70 -9.84
C GLY A 161 16.91 4.44 -9.88
N ASN A 162 17.68 5.51 -10.03
CA ASN A 162 19.13 5.48 -10.01
C ASN A 162 19.71 5.95 -8.66
N LYS A 163 21.04 5.95 -8.54
CA LYS A 163 21.78 6.35 -7.33
C LYS A 163 21.46 7.76 -6.80
N ASP A 164 20.90 8.64 -7.62
CA ASP A 164 20.56 10.02 -7.27
C ASP A 164 19.08 10.16 -6.84
N GLU A 165 18.25 9.16 -7.13
CA GLU A 165 16.82 9.12 -6.80
C GLU A 165 16.51 8.22 -5.60
N ILE A 166 17.18 7.07 -5.48
CA ILE A 166 16.92 6.07 -4.44
C ILE A 166 18.17 5.79 -3.60
N ILE A 167 17.97 5.62 -2.29
CA ILE A 167 19.01 5.25 -1.34
C ILE A 167 19.12 3.73 -1.27
N LYS A 168 18.01 3.07 -0.89
CA LYS A 168 17.98 1.62 -0.62
C LYS A 168 16.58 1.05 -0.51
N ILE A 169 16.50 -0.27 -0.62
CA ILE A 169 15.30 -1.09 -0.37
C ILE A 169 15.64 -2.09 0.74
N LYS A 170 14.73 -2.27 1.69
CA LYS A 170 14.82 -3.31 2.72
C LYS A 170 13.59 -4.19 2.70
N THR A 171 13.77 -5.46 3.01
CA THR A 171 12.68 -6.37 3.36
C THR A 171 13.05 -7.13 4.64
N TYR A 172 12.05 -7.65 5.34
CA TYR A 172 12.28 -8.56 6.46
C TYR A 172 12.02 -10.00 6.00
N ASP A 173 13.07 -10.80 5.95
CA ASP A 173 12.95 -12.22 5.60
C ASP A 173 12.65 -13.03 6.88
N ASN A 174 11.36 -13.28 7.11
CA ASN A 174 10.90 -14.10 8.22
C ASN A 174 11.00 -15.61 7.95
N ALA A 175 11.14 -16.01 6.67
CA ALA A 175 11.04 -17.40 6.26
C ALA A 175 12.36 -18.15 6.43
N TYR A 176 13.49 -17.48 6.19
CA TYR A 176 14.80 -18.15 6.20
C TYR A 176 15.76 -17.56 7.22
N THR A 177 15.93 -16.24 7.25
CA THR A 177 17.02 -15.61 8.02
C THR A 177 16.58 -14.91 9.31
N ASN A 178 15.30 -14.59 9.44
CA ASN A 178 14.72 -13.78 10.52
C ASN A 178 15.44 -12.43 10.71
N LYS A 179 15.88 -11.83 9.59
CA LYS A 179 16.69 -10.60 9.55
C LYS A 179 16.21 -9.68 8.42
N PHE A 180 16.56 -8.40 8.55
CA PHE A 180 16.45 -7.48 7.43
C PHE A 180 17.49 -7.78 6.37
N GLN A 181 17.03 -7.87 5.13
CA GLN A 181 17.86 -7.87 3.93
C GLN A 181 17.85 -6.45 3.33
N GLU A 182 18.97 -6.01 2.75
CA GLU A 182 19.11 -4.65 2.23
C GLU A 182 19.83 -4.63 0.88
N VAL A 183 19.25 -3.94 -0.11
CA VAL A 183 19.90 -3.59 -1.37
C VAL A 183 20.01 -2.07 -1.50
N TYR A 184 21.14 -1.57 -2.00
CA TYR A 184 21.44 -0.15 -2.15
C TYR A 184 22.37 0.14 -3.33
N TRP A 185 22.47 1.41 -3.72
CA TRP A 185 23.43 1.84 -4.73
C TRP A 185 24.82 2.07 -4.12
N ALA A 186 25.84 1.42 -4.67
CA ALA A 186 27.24 1.73 -4.35
C ALA A 186 28.15 1.59 -5.58
N LEU A 187 29.00 2.61 -5.79
CA LEU A 187 29.88 2.71 -6.95
C LEU A 187 29.15 2.59 -8.30
N GLY A 188 27.90 3.08 -8.37
CA GLY A 188 27.09 3.08 -9.59
C GLY A 188 26.45 1.74 -9.96
N ALA A 189 26.49 0.75 -9.06
CA ALA A 189 25.81 -0.55 -9.24
C ALA A 189 24.99 -0.92 -7.99
N PRO A 190 23.95 -1.77 -8.11
CA PRO A 190 23.30 -2.39 -6.97
C PRO A 190 24.30 -3.21 -6.13
N ARG A 191 24.17 -3.12 -4.80
CA ARG A 191 24.99 -3.84 -3.80
C ARG A 191 24.11 -4.26 -2.63
N GLY A 192 24.61 -5.21 -1.84
CA GLY A 192 23.92 -5.75 -0.67
C GLY A 192 23.35 -7.14 -0.95
N ASP A 193 22.22 -7.45 -0.34
CA ASP A 193 21.51 -8.70 -0.52
C ASP A 193 20.67 -8.65 -1.80
N ASN A 194 20.81 -9.67 -2.66
CA ASN A 194 19.93 -9.81 -3.82
C ASN A 194 18.87 -10.89 -3.54
N PHE A 195 17.75 -10.47 -2.98
CA PHE A 195 16.62 -11.33 -2.64
C PHE A 195 15.56 -11.33 -3.73
N ASP A 196 14.78 -12.40 -3.81
CA ASP A 196 13.65 -12.52 -4.72
C ASP A 196 12.51 -11.60 -4.25
N ILE A 197 11.83 -10.95 -5.20
CA ILE A 197 10.63 -10.17 -4.91
C ILE A 197 9.41 -11.08 -5.12
N SER A 198 8.53 -11.13 -4.12
CA SER A 198 7.22 -11.81 -4.22
C SER A 198 6.08 -10.80 -4.05
N PRO A 199 4.84 -11.11 -4.50
CA PRO A 199 3.72 -10.17 -4.44
C PRO A 199 3.39 -9.75 -2.99
N THR A 200 3.75 -10.60 -2.04
CA THR A 200 3.54 -10.40 -0.61
C THR A 200 4.77 -9.82 0.11
N THR A 201 5.85 -9.51 -0.59
CA THR A 201 7.06 -8.98 0.04
C THR A 201 6.85 -7.52 0.47
N GLY A 202 6.70 -7.29 1.78
CA GLY A 202 6.71 -5.97 2.42
C GLY A 202 8.09 -5.30 2.34
N MET A 203 8.18 -4.14 1.70
CA MET A 203 9.44 -3.45 1.47
C MET A 203 9.43 -2.02 2.03
N LEU A 204 10.54 -1.64 2.65
CA LEU A 204 10.85 -0.27 3.03
C LEU A 204 11.75 0.34 1.97
N ILE A 205 11.29 1.39 1.29
CA ILE A 205 12.01 2.06 0.22
C ILE A 205 12.41 3.45 0.68
N HIS A 206 13.71 3.68 0.77
CA HIS A 206 14.28 4.98 1.12
C HIS A 206 14.64 5.76 -0.16
N MET A 207 13.91 6.82 -0.45
CA MET A 207 14.10 7.69 -1.61
C MET A 207 14.88 8.96 -1.24
N LYS A 208 15.75 9.42 -2.14
CA LYS A 208 16.36 10.76 -2.09
C LYS A 208 15.43 11.82 -2.67
N GLN A 209 14.63 11.44 -3.67
CA GLN A 209 13.72 12.32 -4.38
C GLN A 209 12.40 11.58 -4.62
N GLY A 210 11.27 12.28 -4.48
CA GLY A 210 9.97 11.71 -4.77
C GLY A 210 9.82 11.37 -6.26
N LYS A 211 9.03 10.34 -6.58
CA LYS A 211 8.85 9.83 -7.94
C LYS A 211 7.50 9.16 -8.13
N ALA A 212 6.86 9.43 -9.26
CA ALA A 212 5.66 8.70 -9.69
C ALA A 212 6.07 7.42 -10.44
N LEU A 213 5.49 6.30 -10.03
CA LEU A 213 5.60 4.98 -10.65
C LEU A 213 4.24 4.61 -11.25
N PHE A 214 4.25 4.01 -12.43
CA PHE A 214 3.04 3.52 -13.09
C PHE A 214 3.17 2.01 -13.28
N PHE A 215 2.24 1.23 -12.73
CA PHE A 215 2.31 -0.24 -12.82
C PHE A 215 1.42 -0.74 -13.96
N GLU A 216 2.02 -1.45 -14.91
CA GLU A 216 1.34 -2.09 -16.04
C GLU A 216 1.43 -3.62 -15.94
N ASP A 217 0.72 -4.34 -16.80
CA ASP A 217 0.64 -5.81 -16.78
C ASP A 217 2.01 -6.52 -16.88
N ASN A 218 3.02 -5.85 -17.43
CA ASN A 218 4.36 -6.39 -17.63
C ASN A 218 5.45 -5.70 -16.77
N GLY A 219 5.06 -4.99 -15.71
CA GLY A 219 5.99 -4.35 -14.77
C GLY A 219 5.79 -2.84 -14.60
N ILE A 220 6.80 -2.14 -14.09
CA ILE A 220 6.71 -0.69 -13.80
C ILE A 220 7.20 0.12 -14.99
N ILE A 221 6.38 1.07 -15.42
CA ILE A 221 6.79 2.20 -16.26
C ILE A 221 7.07 3.41 -15.37
N THR A 222 8.26 3.98 -15.50
CA THR A 222 8.57 5.28 -14.89
C THR A 222 8.12 6.38 -15.85
N ARG A 223 7.19 7.23 -15.42
CA ARG A 223 6.79 8.42 -16.19
C ARG A 223 7.54 9.62 -15.63
N ASN A 224 8.43 10.21 -16.43
CA ASN A 224 9.01 11.49 -16.08
C ASN A 224 7.90 12.55 -16.07
N SER A 225 7.73 13.24 -14.94
CA SER A 225 6.72 14.28 -14.74
C SER A 225 6.84 15.45 -15.73
N ASN A 226 8.00 15.62 -16.38
CA ASN A 226 8.24 16.68 -17.37
C ASN A 226 7.63 16.43 -18.76
N SER A 227 7.06 15.25 -19.03
CA SER A 227 6.51 14.89 -20.37
C SER A 227 4.98 14.93 -20.47
N ILE A 228 4.27 15.30 -19.39
CA ILE A 228 2.80 15.19 -19.33
C ILE A 228 2.09 16.32 -20.11
N SER A 229 2.76 17.45 -20.38
CA SER A 229 2.15 18.56 -21.13
C SER A 229 2.18 18.41 -22.66
N GLU A 230 3.05 17.57 -23.24
CA GLU A 230 3.20 17.46 -24.70
C GLU A 230 2.51 16.23 -25.33
N GLN A 231 2.25 15.15 -24.57
CA GLN A 231 1.64 13.94 -25.16
C GLN A 231 0.11 13.91 -25.15
N ILE A 232 -0.56 14.75 -24.34
CA ILE A 232 -2.04 14.80 -24.34
C ILE A 232 -2.59 15.52 -25.59
N THR A 233 -1.77 16.32 -26.29
CA THR A 233 -2.17 16.99 -27.54
C THR A 233 -2.02 16.12 -28.79
N ALA A 234 -1.30 14.99 -28.74
CA ALA A 234 -1.01 14.18 -29.94
C ALA A 234 -1.99 13.01 -30.17
N SER A 235 -2.72 12.55 -29.14
CA SER A 235 -3.50 11.31 -29.23
C SER A 235 -5.03 11.49 -29.35
N THR A 236 -5.54 12.72 -29.46
CA THR A 236 -7.01 12.99 -29.53
C THR A 236 -7.53 13.32 -30.94
N ILE A 237 -6.74 13.17 -32.02
CA ILE A 237 -7.22 13.46 -33.39
C ILE A 237 -6.92 12.32 -34.35
N ILE A 238 -7.47 11.12 -34.12
CA ILE A 238 -7.77 10.16 -35.20
C ILE A 238 -9.03 9.35 -34.83
N CYS A 239 -10.20 9.96 -35.00
CA CYS A 239 -11.40 9.21 -35.36
C CYS A 239 -11.92 9.81 -36.66
N ASN A 240 -11.48 9.22 -37.76
CA ASN A 240 -11.86 9.56 -39.12
C ASN A 240 -13.36 9.38 -39.34
N ASN A 241 -13.96 10.42 -39.92
CA ASN A 241 -15.05 10.42 -40.87
C ASN A 241 -15.48 9.02 -41.38
N PHE A 242 -16.69 8.60 -41.00
CA PHE A 242 -17.51 7.74 -41.84
C PHE A 242 -18.76 8.51 -42.27
N HIS A 243 -18.80 8.88 -43.56
CA HIS A 243 -20.00 9.29 -44.26
C HIS A 243 -20.18 8.45 -45.52
N SER A 244 -21.39 7.88 -45.61
CA SER A 244 -22.11 7.39 -46.80
C SER A 244 -21.56 6.15 -47.54
N LYS A 245 -22.42 5.15 -47.74
CA LYS A 245 -23.56 5.23 -48.68
C LYS A 245 -24.80 4.58 -48.09
#